data_AF-A0A9X4L6I9-F1
#
_entry.id   AF-A0A9X4L6I9-F1
#
_cell.length_a   1.000
_cell.length_b   1.000
_cell.length_c   1.000
_cell.angle_alpha   90.00
_cell.angle_beta   90.00
_cell.angle_gamma   90.00
#
_symmetry.space_group_name_H-M   'P 1'
#
loop_
_entity.id
_entity.type
_entity.pdbx_description
1 polymer ?
#
loop_
_entity_poly.entity_id
_entity_poly.type
_entity_poly.pdbx_seq_one_letter_code
_entity_poly.pdbx_strand_id
1 'polypeptide(L)'
;MKKLLAHLIVALTLAIILFLTTLFFDLFKSMHLTALLLNIDFLIDDNASNIVLEFLIHVGITISLYALLYFIYKKLGDYYYIALICVMFSFLALYPLLIYMAINPVFQFQFMGYICWIIAHILFLVCTHKGIKFMERRF
;
A
#
# COMPACT_ATOMS: atom_id res chain seq x y z
N MET A 1 -18.84 -16.40 6.37
CA MET A 1 -18.03 -15.82 7.48
C MET A 1 -16.57 -16.23 7.43
N LYS A 2 -16.22 -17.54 7.44
CA LYS A 2 -14.81 -18.01 7.42
C LYS A 2 -13.97 -17.45 6.27
N LYS A 3 -14.52 -17.44 5.04
CA LYS A 3 -13.87 -16.89 3.85
C LYS A 3 -13.56 -15.39 3.97
N LEU A 4 -14.56 -14.60 4.39
CA LEU A 4 -14.41 -13.15 4.59
C LEU A 4 -13.35 -12.82 5.63
N LEU A 5 -13.37 -13.51 6.78
CA LEU A 5 -12.37 -13.33 7.83
C LEU A 5 -10.95 -13.61 7.30
N ALA A 6 -10.80 -14.63 6.49
CA ALA A 6 -9.48 -14.98 5.97
C ALA A 6 -8.99 -14.02 4.88
N HIS A 7 -9.87 -13.44 4.05
CA HIS A 7 -9.52 -12.29 3.19
C HIS A 7 -9.09 -11.07 4.01
N LEU A 8 -9.76 -10.79 5.13
CA LEU A 8 -9.37 -9.70 6.04
C LEU A 8 -7.97 -9.94 6.63
N ILE A 9 -7.67 -11.17 7.08
CA ILE A 9 -6.33 -11.53 7.58
C ILE A 9 -5.27 -11.32 6.50
N VAL A 10 -5.54 -11.69 5.25
CA VAL A 10 -4.64 -11.44 4.12
C VAL A 10 -4.40 -9.94 3.94
N ALA A 11 -5.45 -9.12 3.92
CA ALA A 11 -5.32 -7.66 3.78
C ALA A 11 -4.50 -7.03 4.92
N LEU A 12 -4.74 -7.45 6.17
CA LEU A 12 -3.96 -6.99 7.32
C LEU A 12 -2.49 -7.38 7.22
N THR A 13 -2.23 -8.61 6.78
CA THR A 13 -0.86 -9.11 6.58
C THR A 13 -0.16 -8.34 5.46
N LEU A 14 -0.86 -7.99 4.38
CA LEU A 14 -0.32 -7.19 3.30
C LEU A 14 0.07 -5.77 3.75
N ALA A 15 -0.75 -5.12 4.57
CA ALA A 15 -0.43 -3.80 5.15
C ALA A 15 0.87 -3.87 5.98
N ILE A 16 1.00 -4.90 6.82
CA ILE A 16 2.20 -5.13 7.63
C ILE A 16 3.41 -5.42 6.74
N ILE A 17 3.28 -6.27 5.71
CA ILE A 17 4.38 -6.58 4.78
C ILE A 17 4.85 -5.32 4.07
N LEU A 18 3.95 -4.49 3.55
CA LEU A 18 4.30 -3.27 2.84
C LEU A 18 5.01 -2.29 3.79
N PHE A 19 4.46 -2.08 4.99
CA PHE A 19 5.09 -1.27 6.03
C PHE A 19 6.50 -1.75 6.37
N LEU A 20 6.67 -3.03 6.70
CA LEU A 20 7.98 -3.60 7.03
C LEU A 20 8.97 -3.55 5.85
N THR A 21 8.49 -3.68 4.62
CA THR A 21 9.33 -3.57 3.42
C THR A 21 9.86 -2.15 3.26
N THR A 22 9.02 -1.14 3.45
CA THR A 22 9.48 0.26 3.42
C THR A 22 10.43 0.56 4.57
N LEU A 23 10.18 0.01 5.76
CA LEU A 23 11.02 0.21 6.94
C LEU A 23 12.40 -0.41 6.73
N PHE A 24 12.45 -1.59 6.11
CA PHE A 24 13.69 -2.23 5.71
C PHE A 24 14.48 -1.37 4.73
N PHE A 25 13.83 -0.76 3.72
CA PHE A 25 14.52 0.11 2.78
C PHE A 25 15.06 1.40 3.40
N ASP A 26 14.35 1.94 4.40
CA ASP A 26 14.82 3.10 5.17
C ASP A 26 16.10 2.81 5.97
N LEU A 27 16.49 1.54 6.16
CA LEU A 27 17.79 1.18 6.75
C LEU A 27 18.97 1.47 5.82
N PHE A 28 18.75 1.49 4.49
CA PHE A 28 19.85 1.55 3.52
C PHE A 28 20.25 2.96 3.11
N LYS A 29 19.41 3.98 3.32
CA LYS A 29 19.67 5.44 3.23
C LYS A 29 18.53 6.21 3.91
N SER A 30 18.70 7.51 4.13
CA SER A 30 17.64 8.44 4.58
C SER A 30 16.59 8.70 3.47
N MET A 31 15.83 7.67 3.13
CA MET A 31 14.78 7.70 2.09
C MET A 31 13.39 8.07 2.64
N HIS A 32 13.17 7.88 3.94
CA HIS A 32 11.93 8.20 4.64
C HIS A 32 10.67 7.58 4.00
N LEU A 33 10.79 6.41 3.38
CA LEU A 33 9.72 5.72 2.67
C LEU A 33 8.59 5.29 3.59
N THR A 34 8.90 4.84 4.82
CA THR A 34 7.86 4.46 5.78
C THR A 34 7.09 5.69 6.24
N ALA A 35 7.79 6.80 6.52
CA ALA A 35 7.14 8.05 6.86
C ALA A 35 6.29 8.57 5.70
N LEU A 36 6.79 8.50 4.46
CA LEU A 36 6.05 8.91 3.26
C LEU A 36 4.83 8.02 2.99
N LEU A 37 4.95 6.70 3.22
CA LEU A 37 3.85 5.73 3.07
C LEU A 37 2.67 6.06 4.00
N LEU A 38 2.99 6.57 5.19
CA LEU A 38 2.05 6.89 6.25
C LEU A 38 1.64 8.37 6.26
N ASN A 39 2.26 9.20 5.42
CA ASN A 39 2.13 10.64 5.50
C ASN A 39 0.68 11.12 5.23
N ILE A 40 0.14 11.88 6.18
CA ILE A 40 -1.18 12.53 6.10
C ILE A 40 -1.13 13.99 6.54
N ASP A 41 0.07 14.57 6.62
CA ASP A 41 0.30 15.96 7.08
C ASP A 41 -0.51 16.99 6.25
N PHE A 42 -0.78 16.69 4.99
CA PHE A 42 -1.61 17.50 4.08
C PHE A 42 -3.11 17.39 4.34
N LEU A 43 -3.57 16.48 5.22
CA LEU A 43 -4.99 16.28 5.58
C LEU A 43 -5.31 16.65 7.02
N ILE A 44 -4.36 16.42 7.93
CA ILE A 44 -4.58 16.54 9.38
C ILE A 44 -3.44 17.38 9.97
N ASP A 45 -3.79 18.29 10.88
CA ASP A 45 -2.80 19.07 11.63
C ASP A 45 -1.80 18.15 12.35
N ASP A 46 -0.52 18.52 12.28
CA ASP A 46 0.62 17.75 12.83
C ASP A 46 0.46 17.47 14.34
N ASN A 47 -0.18 18.39 15.07
CA ASN A 47 -0.46 18.25 16.50
C ASN A 47 -1.55 17.20 16.82
N ALA A 48 -2.36 16.82 15.83
CA ALA A 48 -3.42 15.82 15.96
C ALA A 48 -3.04 14.47 15.35
N SER A 49 -1.99 14.43 14.52
CA SER A 49 -1.49 13.18 13.93
C SER A 49 -0.60 12.42 14.91
N ASN A 50 -0.71 11.10 14.90
CA ASN A 50 0.27 10.22 15.54
C ASN A 50 0.47 8.98 14.67
N ILE A 51 1.61 8.33 14.85
CA ILE A 51 2.01 7.16 14.04
C ILE A 51 0.99 6.02 14.07
N VAL A 52 0.22 5.88 15.17
CA VAL A 52 -0.81 4.84 15.29
C VAL A 52 -2.00 5.18 14.38
N LEU A 53 -2.46 6.43 14.38
CA LEU A 53 -3.55 6.89 13.53
C LEU A 53 -3.16 6.77 12.05
N GLU A 54 -1.96 7.24 11.69
CA GLU A 54 -1.42 7.14 10.33
C GLU A 54 -1.38 5.69 9.84
N PHE A 55 -0.88 4.78 10.68
CA PHE A 55 -0.85 3.36 10.37
C PHE A 55 -2.26 2.76 10.24
N LEU A 56 -3.21 3.16 11.10
CA LEU A 56 -4.60 2.69 11.01
C LEU A 56 -5.26 3.15 9.71
N ILE A 57 -5.01 4.40 9.27
CA ILE A 57 -5.47 4.91 7.98
C ILE A 57 -4.86 4.08 6.84
N HIS A 58 -3.55 3.81 6.88
CA HIS A 58 -2.87 2.96 5.91
C HIS A 58 -3.47 1.55 5.82
N VAL A 59 -3.76 0.94 6.98
CA VAL A 59 -4.46 -0.35 7.04
C VAL A 59 -5.85 -0.25 6.40
N GLY A 60 -6.62 0.80 6.68
CA GLY A 60 -7.93 1.05 6.09
C GLY A 60 -7.88 1.18 4.56
N ILE A 61 -6.91 1.92 4.03
CA ILE A 61 -6.67 2.05 2.58
C ILE A 61 -6.32 0.69 1.97
N THR A 62 -5.43 -0.07 2.63
CA THR A 62 -5.01 -1.40 2.17
C THR A 62 -6.19 -2.38 2.11
N ILE A 63 -7.03 -2.41 3.14
CA ILE A 63 -8.25 -3.25 3.17
C ILE A 63 -9.20 -2.83 2.04
N SER A 64 -9.40 -1.53 1.85
CA SER A 64 -10.29 -1.00 0.82
C SER A 64 -9.82 -1.37 -0.58
N LEU A 65 -8.53 -1.19 -0.87
CA LEU A 65 -7.91 -1.57 -2.14
C LEU A 65 -7.97 -3.09 -2.38
N TYR A 66 -7.66 -3.89 -1.36
CA TYR A 66 -7.75 -5.35 -1.46
C TYR A 66 -9.19 -5.80 -1.75
N ALA A 67 -10.17 -5.25 -1.03
CA ALA A 67 -11.58 -5.58 -1.21
C ALA A 67 -12.06 -5.21 -2.63
N LEU A 68 -11.65 -4.04 -3.15
CA LEU A 68 -11.95 -3.63 -4.52
C LEU A 68 -11.34 -4.59 -5.54
N LEU A 69 -10.05 -4.92 -5.41
CA LEU A 69 -9.38 -5.87 -6.31
C LEU A 69 -10.01 -7.26 -6.24
N TYR A 70 -10.39 -7.72 -5.05
CA TYR A 70 -11.10 -8.98 -4.87
C TYR A 70 -12.49 -8.96 -5.52
N PHE A 71 -13.24 -7.87 -5.39
CA PHE A 71 -14.53 -7.70 -6.06
C PHE A 71 -14.38 -7.77 -7.59
N ILE A 72 -13.40 -7.05 -8.14
CA ILE A 72 -13.08 -7.10 -9.57
C ILE A 72 -12.71 -8.51 -10.01
N TYR A 73 -11.83 -9.19 -9.26
CA TYR A 73 -11.47 -10.60 -9.50
C TYR A 73 -12.70 -11.50 -9.59
N LYS A 74 -13.67 -11.29 -8.69
CA LYS A 74 -14.89 -12.09 -8.61
C LYS A 74 -15.91 -11.81 -9.71
N LYS A 75 -16.06 -10.56 -10.11
CA LYS A 75 -17.14 -10.14 -11.00
C LYS A 75 -16.72 -10.00 -12.44
N LEU A 76 -15.48 -9.60 -12.67
CA LEU A 76 -14.98 -9.22 -13.99
C LEU A 76 -13.92 -10.19 -14.55
N GLY A 77 -13.54 -11.23 -13.79
CA GLY A 77 -12.65 -12.28 -14.29
C GLY A 77 -11.32 -11.71 -14.79
N ASP A 78 -11.05 -11.83 -16.09
CA ASP A 78 -9.78 -11.43 -16.71
C ASP A 78 -9.48 -9.92 -16.64
N TYR A 79 -10.51 -9.06 -16.52
CA TYR A 79 -10.31 -7.62 -16.30
C TYR A 79 -9.58 -7.30 -15.00
N TYR A 80 -9.47 -8.26 -14.08
CA TYR A 80 -8.64 -8.16 -12.89
C TYR A 80 -7.17 -7.85 -13.18
N TYR A 81 -6.59 -8.42 -14.25
CA TYR A 81 -5.19 -8.13 -14.58
C TYR A 81 -5.01 -6.69 -15.04
N ILE A 82 -6.00 -6.13 -15.74
CA ILE A 82 -6.03 -4.72 -16.12
C ILE A 82 -6.12 -3.85 -14.86
N ALA A 83 -6.96 -4.22 -13.89
CA ALA A 83 -7.04 -3.51 -12.62
C ALA A 83 -5.71 -3.50 -11.85
N LEU A 84 -4.97 -4.61 -11.83
CA LEU A 84 -3.62 -4.64 -11.23
C LEU A 84 -2.65 -3.68 -11.91
N ILE A 85 -2.69 -3.61 -13.25
CA ILE A 85 -1.87 -2.67 -14.02
C ILE A 85 -2.25 -1.23 -13.70
N CYS A 86 -3.54 -0.90 -13.66
CA CYS A 86 -4.03 0.42 -13.27
C CYS A 86 -3.56 0.81 -11.87
N VAL A 87 -3.66 -0.10 -10.90
CA VAL A 87 -3.18 0.15 -9.53
C VAL A 87 -1.67 0.39 -9.50
N MET A 88 -0.89 -0.34 -10.31
CA MET A 88 0.55 -0.09 -10.41
C MET A 88 0.85 1.32 -10.96
N PHE A 89 0.12 1.78 -11.98
CA PHE A 89 0.25 3.16 -12.46
C PHE A 89 -0.10 4.19 -11.37
N SER A 90 -1.14 3.92 -10.57
CA SER A 90 -1.45 4.77 -9.42
C SER A 90 -0.30 4.82 -8.42
N PHE A 91 0.35 3.70 -8.11
CA PHE A 91 1.53 3.68 -7.23
C PHE A 91 2.73 4.42 -7.80
N LEU A 92 2.95 4.36 -9.12
CA LEU A 92 3.98 5.14 -9.80
C LEU A 92 3.74 6.65 -9.68
N ALA A 93 2.49 7.07 -9.78
CA ALA A 93 2.09 8.47 -9.63
C ALA A 93 2.07 8.92 -8.15
N LEU A 94 1.74 8.01 -7.22
CA LEU A 94 1.58 8.34 -5.81
C LEU A 94 2.86 8.87 -5.17
N TYR A 95 4.02 8.30 -5.49
CA TYR A 95 5.29 8.71 -4.88
C TYR A 95 5.61 10.20 -5.10
N PRO A 96 5.70 10.71 -6.35
CA PRO A 96 5.93 12.14 -6.56
C PRO A 96 4.75 12.99 -6.09
N LEU A 97 3.51 12.48 -6.15
CA LEU A 97 2.33 13.21 -5.69
C LEU A 97 2.34 13.45 -4.18
N LEU A 98 2.63 12.41 -3.38
CA LEU A 98 2.70 12.51 -1.93
C LEU A 98 3.82 13.46 -1.49
N ILE A 99 4.95 13.44 -2.18
CA ILE A 99 6.05 14.40 -1.93
C ILE A 99 5.63 15.82 -2.28
N TYR A 100 4.95 16.02 -3.41
CA TYR A 100 4.45 17.34 -3.81
C TYR A 100 3.42 17.91 -2.83
N MET A 101 2.57 17.04 -2.27
CA MET A 101 1.53 17.44 -1.32
C MET A 101 2.04 17.61 0.10
N ALA A 102 3.17 17.00 0.45
CA ALA A 102 3.69 16.99 1.80
C ALA A 102 4.02 18.41 2.29
N ILE A 103 3.66 18.68 3.55
CA ILE A 103 3.99 19.93 4.23
C ILE A 103 5.39 19.82 4.85
N ASN A 104 5.76 18.64 5.35
CA ASN A 104 7.05 18.43 5.98
C ASN A 104 8.20 18.46 4.94
N PRO A 105 9.17 19.39 5.07
CA PRO A 105 10.23 19.56 4.09
C PRO A 105 11.22 18.39 4.02
N VAL A 106 11.16 17.44 4.96
CA VAL A 106 11.96 16.22 4.93
C VAL A 106 11.68 15.37 3.69
N PHE A 107 10.46 15.47 3.15
CA PHE A 107 10.06 14.75 1.96
C PHE A 107 10.56 15.48 0.72
N GLN A 108 11.60 14.91 0.11
CA GLN A 108 12.18 15.38 -1.14
C GLN A 108 12.24 14.23 -2.13
N PHE A 109 12.06 14.52 -3.42
CA PHE A 109 12.12 13.48 -4.44
C PHE A 109 13.52 12.84 -4.48
N GLN A 110 13.57 11.53 -4.26
CA GLN A 110 14.79 10.74 -4.36
C GLN A 110 14.58 9.60 -5.36
N PHE A 111 15.45 9.53 -6.37
CA PHE A 111 15.34 8.48 -7.39
C PHE A 111 15.48 7.07 -6.82
N MET A 112 16.39 6.86 -5.86
CA MET A 112 16.53 5.57 -5.19
C MET A 112 15.29 5.22 -4.36
N GLY A 113 14.73 6.21 -3.64
CA GLY A 113 13.48 6.05 -2.91
C GLY A 113 12.33 5.66 -3.85
N TYR A 114 12.26 6.27 -5.03
CA TYR A 114 11.25 5.92 -6.03
C TYR A 114 11.39 4.48 -6.54
N ILE A 115 12.60 4.00 -6.80
CA ILE A 115 12.83 2.59 -7.20
C ILE A 115 12.40 1.65 -6.07
N CYS A 116 12.81 1.92 -4.83
CA CYS A 116 12.43 1.11 -3.67
C CYS A 116 10.92 1.11 -3.43
N TRP A 117 10.25 2.26 -3.60
CA TRP A 117 8.80 2.39 -3.56
C TRP A 117 8.13 1.48 -4.60
N ILE A 118 8.61 1.50 -5.84
CA ILE A 118 8.10 0.65 -6.93
C ILE A 118 8.28 -0.83 -6.58
N ILE A 119 9.46 -1.24 -6.10
CA ILE A 119 9.74 -2.63 -5.71
C ILE A 119 8.78 -3.08 -4.60
N ALA A 120 8.60 -2.27 -3.56
CA ALA A 120 7.70 -2.59 -2.45
C ALA A 120 6.26 -2.79 -2.94
N HIS A 121 5.78 -1.95 -3.84
CA HIS A 121 4.43 -2.02 -4.36
C HIS A 121 4.22 -3.16 -5.37
N ILE A 122 5.24 -3.52 -6.16
CA ILE A 122 5.21 -4.73 -6.98
C ILE A 122 5.09 -5.97 -6.09
N LEU A 123 5.88 -6.06 -5.01
CA LEU A 123 5.78 -7.15 -4.04
C LEU A 123 4.38 -7.21 -3.42
N PHE A 124 3.82 -6.06 -3.01
CA PHE A 124 2.46 -5.96 -2.51
C PHE A 124 1.41 -6.49 -3.50
N LEU A 125 1.48 -6.12 -4.78
CA LEU A 125 0.54 -6.57 -5.80
C LEU A 125 0.66 -8.07 -6.09
N VAL A 126 1.89 -8.60 -6.15
CA VAL A 126 2.13 -10.04 -6.33
C VAL A 126 1.55 -10.82 -5.14
N CYS A 127 1.79 -10.36 -3.91
CA CYS A 127 1.24 -10.97 -2.70
C CYS A 127 -0.29 -10.85 -2.66
N THR A 128 -0.85 -9.73 -3.11
CA THR A 128 -2.31 -9.55 -3.24
C THR A 128 -2.90 -10.57 -4.20
N HIS A 129 -2.33 -10.72 -5.40
CA HIS A 129 -2.78 -11.71 -6.36
C HIS A 129 -2.72 -13.13 -5.81
N LYS A 130 -1.57 -13.52 -5.25
CA LYS A 130 -1.38 -14.85 -4.66
C LYS A 130 -2.34 -15.08 -3.49
N GLY A 131 -2.54 -14.07 -2.64
CA GLY A 131 -3.46 -14.11 -1.51
C GLY A 131 -4.89 -14.34 -1.95
N ILE A 132 -5.40 -13.56 -2.91
CA ILE A 132 -6.74 -13.76 -3.48
C ILE A 132 -6.89 -15.18 -4.05
N LYS A 133 -5.96 -15.60 -4.91
CA LYS A 133 -6.02 -16.92 -5.58
C LYS A 133 -5.97 -18.09 -4.59
N PHE A 134 -5.14 -17.98 -3.56
CA PHE A 134 -5.01 -18.98 -2.51
C PHE A 134 -6.29 -19.12 -1.71
N MET A 135 -6.85 -17.99 -1.29
CA MET A 135 -8.10 -17.94 -0.52
C MET A 135 -9.28 -18.52 -1.31
N GLU A 136 -9.32 -18.25 -2.61
CA GLU A 136 -10.34 -18.77 -3.51
C GLU A 136 -10.26 -20.27 -3.79
N ARG A 137 -9.06 -20.84 -3.74
CA ARG A 137 -8.88 -22.30 -3.89
C ARG A 137 -9.20 -23.06 -2.62
N ARG A 138 -9.03 -22.42 -1.45
CA ARG A 138 -9.14 -23.07 -0.14
C ARG A 138 -10.53 -22.98 0.49
N PHE A 139 -11.32 -21.96 0.14
CA PHE A 139 -12.63 -21.67 0.72
C PHE A 139 -13.66 -21.31 -0.34
#